data_AF-A0A327SE86-F1
#
_entry.id   AF-A0A327SE86-F1
#
_cell.length_a   1.000
_cell.length_b   1.000
_cell.length_c   1.000
_cell.angle_alpha   90.00
_cell.angle_beta   90.00
_cell.angle_gamma   90.00
#
_symmetry.space_group_name_H-M   'P 1'
#
loop_
_entity.id
_entity.type
_entity.pdbx_description
1 polymer ?
#
loop_
_entity_poly.entity_id
_entity_poly.type
_entity_poly.pdbx_seq_one_letter_code
_entity_poly.pdbx_strand_id
1 'polypeptide(L)' 'MGGIIVVDFIDMCNAENRKKLYNHLSDEMKDDKAKHKILPPSKFGLIQITRQWLFRSDGATCFGQTVPL' A
#
# COMPACT_ATOMS: atom_id res chain seq x y z
N MET A 1 12.41 5.72 -2.06
CA MET A 1 11.54 6.45 -1.12
C MET A 1 10.55 5.47 -0.52
N GLY A 2 10.70 5.11 0.76
CA GLY A 2 9.67 4.40 1.50
C GLY A 2 8.69 5.41 2.09
N GLY A 3 7.41 5.10 2.10
CA GLY A 3 6.36 6.05 2.49
C GLY A 3 5.19 5.38 3.17
N ILE A 4 4.43 6.18 3.91
CA ILE A 4 3.14 5.79 4.46
C ILE A 4 2.09 6.20 3.43
N ILE A 5 1.28 5.22 2.99
CA ILE A 5 0.14 5.46 2.12
C ILE A 5 -1.11 5.32 2.98
N VAL A 6 -1.95 6.36 2.97
CA VAL A 6 -3.26 6.34 3.61
C VAL A 6 -4.30 6.38 2.51
N VAL A 7 -5.16 5.36 2.49
CA VAL A 7 -6.27 5.29 1.54
C VAL A 7 -7.56 5.43 2.32
N ASP A 8 -8.35 6.43 1.94
CA ASP A 8 -9.69 6.65 2.47
C ASP A 8 -10.71 6.01 1.53
N PHE A 9 -11.44 5.03 2.03
CA PHE A 9 -12.49 4.36 1.27
C PHE A 9 -13.85 4.96 1.62
N ILE A 10 -14.77 4.98 0.65
CA ILE A 10 -16.14 5.43 0.88
C ILE A 10 -16.76 4.62 2.02
N ASP A 11 -17.51 5.32 2.87
CA ASP A 11 -18.10 4.74 4.06
C ASP A 11 -19.02 3.55 3.71
N MET A 12 -18.78 2.44 4.41
CA MET A 12 -19.53 1.20 4.22
C MET A 12 -20.23 0.87 5.53
N CYS A 13 -21.56 1.03 5.56
CA CYS A 13 -22.38 0.70 6.74
C CYS A 13 -22.21 -0.76 7.19
N ASN A 14 -22.15 -1.70 6.25
CA ASN A 14 -22.08 -3.13 6.53
C ASN A 14 -20.65 -3.58 6.86
N ALA A 15 -20.47 -4.25 7.99
CA ALA A 15 -19.18 -4.80 8.42
C ALA A 15 -18.61 -5.86 7.47
N GLU A 16 -19.48 -6.63 6.81
CA GLU A 16 -19.07 -7.61 5.80
C GLU A 16 -18.39 -6.96 4.60
N ASN A 17 -18.88 -5.80 4.15
CA ASN A 17 -18.30 -5.09 3.01
C ASN A 17 -16.90 -4.58 3.34
N ARG A 18 -16.69 -4.05 4.56
CA ARG A 18 -15.37 -3.65 5.04
C ARG A 18 -14.39 -4.83 5.08
N LYS A 19 -14.85 -6.00 5.51
CA LYS A 19 -14.03 -7.22 5.54
C LYS A 19 -13.70 -7.72 4.13
N LYS A 20 -14.67 -7.69 3.21
CA LYS A 20 -14.44 -8.04 1.79
C LYS A 20 -13.43 -7.10 1.14
N LEU A 21 -13.54 -5.80 1.37
CA LEU A 21 -12.59 -4.81 0.86
C LEU A 21 -11.17 -5.08 1.40
N TYR A 22 -11.04 -5.25 2.72
CA TYR A 22 -9.74 -5.53 3.34
C TYR A 22 -9.11 -6.83 2.82
N ASN A 23 -9.92 -7.89 2.68
CA ASN A 23 -9.44 -9.16 2.14
C ASN A 23 -8.98 -9.01 0.69
N HIS A 24 -9.76 -8.35 -0.15
CA HIS A 24 -9.40 -8.13 -1.55
C HIS A 24 -8.11 -7.29 -1.68
N LEU A 25 -8.00 -6.21 -0.91
CA LEU A 25 -6.79 -5.39 -0.86
C LEU A 25 -5.57 -6.19 -0.37
N SER A 26 -5.75 -7.04 0.64
CA SER A 26 -4.69 -7.92 1.14
C SER A 26 -4.25 -8.93 0.08
N ASP A 27 -5.18 -9.50 -0.67
CA ASP A 27 -4.88 -10.44 -1.75
C ASP A 27 -4.10 -9.78 -2.89
N GLU A 28 -4.50 -8.58 -3.34
CA GLU A 28 -3.78 -7.83 -4.38
C GLU A 28 -2.37 -7.43 -3.93
N MET A 29 -2.22 -7.05 -2.66
CA MET A 29 -0.91 -6.63 -2.11
C MET A 29 0.04 -7.80 -1.90
N LYS A 30 -0.43 -9.05 -1.75
CA LYS A 30 0.45 -10.24 -1.59
C LYS A 30 1.43 -10.41 -2.75
N ASP A 31 1.06 -9.96 -3.95
CA ASP A 31 1.92 -10.03 -5.14
C ASP A 31 3.02 -8.95 -5.16
N ASP A 32 2.95 -7.93 -4.29
CA ASP A 32 4.01 -6.93 -4.17
C ASP A 32 5.27 -7.56 -3.52
N LYS A 33 6.36 -7.58 -4.29
CA LYS A 33 7.67 -8.10 -3.86
C LYS A 33 8.29 -7.30 -2.71
N ALA A 34 7.85 -6.07 -2.49
CA ALA A 34 8.34 -5.25 -1.38
C ALA A 34 7.65 -5.62 -0.06
N LYS A 35 8.41 -5.61 1.04
CA LYS A 35 7.84 -5.79 2.39
C LYS A 35 6.83 -4.68 2.66
N HIS A 36 5.56 -5.06 2.78
CA HIS A 36 4.46 -4.16 3.08
C HIS A 36 3.74 -4.62 4.36
N LYS A 37 3.18 -3.65 5.10
CA LYS A 37 2.35 -3.90 6.27
C LYS A 37 1.03 -3.18 6.07
N ILE A 38 -0.05 -3.95 6.06
CA ILE A 38 -1.41 -3.42 5.99
C ILE A 38 -1.97 -3.41 7.41
N LEU A 39 -2.45 -2.25 7.85
CA LEU A 39 -3.19 -2.14 9.10
C LEU A 39 -4.69 -2.26 8.80
N PRO A 40 -5.45 -2.92 9.67
CA PRO A 40 -6.90 -3.01 9.51
C PRO A 40 -7.53 -1.61 9.49
N PRO A 41 -8.70 -1.45 8.82
CA PRO A 41 -9.37 -0.17 8.71
C PRO A 41 -9.66 0.44 10.08
N SER A 42 -9.29 1.71 10.25
CA SER A 42 -9.59 2.50 11.44
C SER A 42 -11.09 2.71 11.59
N LYS A 43 -11.53 3.17 12.77
CA LYS A 43 -12.92 3.58 13.02
C LYS A 43 -13.40 4.67 12.05
N PHE A 44 -12.47 5.38 11.42
CA PHE A 44 -12.70 6.41 10.40
C PHE A 44 -12.70 5.89 8.96
N GLY A 45 -12.66 4.57 8.71
CA GLY A 45 -12.63 4.00 7.35
C GLY A 45 -11.27 4.05 6.66
N LEU A 46 -10.26 4.63 7.31
CA LEU A 46 -8.91 4.75 6.78
C LEU A 46 -8.15 3.43 6.84
N ILE A 47 -7.59 3.00 5.71
CA ILE A 47 -6.63 1.90 5.65
C ILE A 47 -5.23 2.48 5.48
N GLN A 48 -4.32 2.03 6.34
CA GLN A 48 -2.93 2.44 6.30
C GLN A 48 -2.06 1.30 5.77
N ILE A 49 -1.22 1.64 4.79
CA ILE A 49 -0.27 0.73 4.18
C ILE A 49 1.12 1.34 4.33
N THR A 50 2.05 0.57 4.91
CA THR A 50 3.45 0.97 5.03
C THR A 50 4.27 0.07 4.12
N ARG A 51 4.90 0.64 3.10
CA ARG A 51 5.76 -0.10 2.17
C ARG A 51 7.22 0.25 2.43
N GLN A 52 8.03 -0.75 2.76
CA GLN A 52 9.46 -0.57 2.87
C GLN A 52 10.06 -0.53 1.47
N TRP A 53 10.92 0.45 1.25
CA TRP A 53 11.65 0.55 -0.01
C TRP A 53 12.81 -0.45 0.04
N LEU A 54 12.87 -1.34 -0.94
CA LEU A 54 13.89 -2.37 -1.05
C LEU A 54 15.09 -1.75 -1.79
N PHE A 55 16.23 -1.53 -1.12
CA PHE A 55 17.53 -1.32 -1.80
C PHE A 55 17.90 -2.68 -2.41
N ARG A 56 17.36 -2.99 -3.59
CA ARG A 56 17.92 -4.05 -4.43
C ARG A 56 19.24 -3.49 -4.98
N SER A 57 20.33 -4.21 -4.77
CA SER A 57 21.68 -3.86 -5.24
C SER A 57 21.82 -3.95 -6.76
N ASP A 58 20.76 -4.36 -7.46
CA ASP A 58 20.65 -4.38 -8.91
C ASP A 58 19.78 -3.22 -9.42
N GLY A 59 20.44 -2.15 -9.85
CA GLY A 59 19.88 -1.20 -10.81
C GLY A 59 18.79 -0.29 -10.27
N ALA A 60 19.20 0.90 -9.82
CA ALA A 60 18.31 2.02 -9.63
C ALA A 60 17.55 2.38 -10.93
N THR A 61 16.31 1.91 -11.09
CA THR A 61 15.28 2.67 -11.79
C THR A 61 14.46 3.42 -10.75
N CYS A 62 15.12 4.44 -10.17
CA CYS A 62 14.41 5.57 -9.59
C CYS A 62 13.66 6.24 -10.76
N PHE A 63 12.34 6.09 -10.80
CA PHE A 63 11.47 6.91 -11.63
C PHE A 63 11.67 8.36 -11.17
N GLY A 64 12.50 9.11 -11.91
CA GLY A 64 12.80 10.52 -11.62
C GLY A 64 14.26 10.87 -11.35
N GLN A 65 15.24 10.30 -12.07
CA GLN A 65 16.51 11.00 -12.26
C GLN A 65 16.64 11.51 -13.70
N THR A 66 16.81 12.81 -13.75
CA THR A 66 17.07 13.69 -14.89
C THR A 66 18.09 13.08 -15.87
N VAL A 67 17.76 13.15 -17.15
CA VAL A 67 18.68 12.88 -18.28
C VAL A 67 19.91 13.78 -18.15
N PRO A 68 21.15 13.26 -18.13
CA PRO A 68 22.33 14.10 -18.24
C PRO A 68 22.53 14.49 -19.72
N LEU A 69 22.71 15.80 -19.96
CA LEU A 69 23.35 16.35 -21.16
C LEU A 69 24.87 16.19 -21.03
#